data_AF-A0A7V3GTD1-F1
#
_entry.id   AF-A0A7V3GTD1-F1
#
_cell.length_a   1.000
_cell.length_b   1.000
_cell.length_c   1.000
_cell.angle_alpha   90.00
_cell.angle_beta   90.00
_cell.angle_gamma   90.00
#
_symmetry.space_group_name_H-M   'P 1'
#
loop_
_entity.id
_entity.type
_entity.pdbx_description
1 polymer ?
#
loop_
_entity_poly.entity_id
_entity_poly.type
_entity_poly.pdbx_seq_one_letter_code
_entity_poly.pdbx_strand_id
1 'polypeptide(L)'
;GAREKLRALVPELHADKTRIYEQMMEEGGISLRPGVERLLREAREAGIRLAIATTTTRANVIALLANTLPPEAESWFEVIATADEVEDKKPSPRVYEYVLESMGLPAERCLAFEDSMNGIRATQGASLTTIITVNDYTRDEDYSEAALVLDHLGEPDRPFQVLGGARKDLVPPGQSCMDVALARKLLP
;
A
#
# COMPACT_ATOMS: atom_id res chain seq x y z
N GLY A 1 26.31 -7.42 30.64
CA GLY A 1 26.80 -8.74 30.14
C GLY A 1 26.68 -8.85 28.61
N ALA A 2 27.15 -9.93 27.96
CA ALA A 2 27.13 -10.05 26.49
C ALA A 2 25.73 -9.84 25.85
N ARG A 3 24.68 -10.33 26.51
CA ARG A 3 23.27 -10.14 26.10
C ARG A 3 22.78 -8.69 26.18
N GLU A 4 23.36 -7.91 27.09
CA GLU A 4 23.06 -6.49 27.29
C GLU A 4 23.75 -5.64 26.23
N LYS A 5 25.00 -5.98 25.88
CA LYS A 5 25.70 -5.40 24.72
C LYS A 5 24.96 -5.68 23.41
N LEU A 6 24.44 -6.90 23.23
CA LEU A 6 23.65 -7.24 22.06
C LEU A 6 22.34 -6.43 21.98
N ARG A 7 21.64 -6.24 23.11
CA ARG A 7 20.43 -5.39 23.16
C ARG A 7 20.75 -3.93 22.86
N ALA A 8 21.87 -3.41 23.36
CA ALA A 8 22.30 -2.04 23.09
C ALA A 8 22.66 -1.81 21.61
N LEU A 9 23.02 -2.88 20.87
CA LEU A 9 23.34 -2.81 19.45
C LEU A 9 22.10 -2.79 18.55
N VAL A 10 20.93 -3.21 19.05
CA VAL A 10 19.69 -3.28 18.25
C VAL A 10 19.28 -1.91 17.70
N PRO A 11 19.24 -0.82 18.49
CA PRO A 11 18.94 0.51 17.96
C PRO A 11 19.95 0.98 16.89
N GLU A 12 21.24 0.71 17.09
CA GLU A 12 22.29 1.06 16.12
C GLU A 12 22.11 0.31 14.79
N LEU A 13 21.83 -1.01 14.85
CA LEU A 13 21.54 -1.81 13.66
C LEU A 13 20.27 -1.34 12.93
N HIS A 14 19.23 -0.97 13.67
CA HIS A 14 18.03 -0.41 13.07
C HIS A 14 18.31 0.94 12.38
N ALA A 15 19.10 1.81 13.01
CA ALA A 15 19.50 3.09 12.43
C ALA A 15 20.35 2.90 11.17
N ASP A 16 21.34 2.00 11.20
CA ASP A 16 22.16 1.68 10.02
C ASP A 16 21.34 1.08 8.89
N LYS A 17 20.41 0.16 9.19
CA LYS A 17 19.49 -0.39 8.19
C LYS A 17 18.62 0.70 7.55
N THR A 18 18.15 1.67 8.33
CA THR A 18 17.37 2.80 7.80
C THR A 18 18.24 3.69 6.91
N ARG A 19 19.45 4.05 7.36
CA ARG A 19 20.40 4.85 6.56
C ARG A 19 20.76 4.19 5.23
N ILE A 20 21.02 2.88 5.22
CA ILE A 20 21.32 2.13 3.99
C ILE A 20 20.11 2.13 3.06
N TYR A 21 18.90 1.94 3.60
CA TYR A 21 17.67 2.01 2.82
C TYR A 21 17.47 3.39 2.18
N GLU A 22 17.66 4.47 2.95
CA GLU A 22 17.59 5.85 2.43
C GLU A 22 18.62 6.08 1.32
N GLN A 23 19.86 5.61 1.50
CA GLN A 23 20.89 5.70 0.46
C GLN A 23 20.50 4.93 -0.82
N MET A 24 19.95 3.72 -0.70
CA MET A 24 19.48 2.94 -1.86
C MET A 24 18.31 3.64 -2.59
N MET A 25 17.45 4.35 -1.86
CA MET A 25 16.40 5.18 -2.44
C MET A 25 16.99 6.35 -3.25
N GLU A 26 17.94 7.08 -2.66
CA GLU A 26 18.61 8.23 -3.29
C GLU A 26 19.42 7.84 -4.54
N GLU A 27 20.05 6.67 -4.52
CA GLU A 27 20.78 6.12 -5.67
C GLU A 27 19.84 5.60 -6.79
N GLY A 28 18.51 5.70 -6.61
CA GLY A 28 17.52 5.27 -7.59
C GLY A 28 17.38 3.74 -7.71
N GLY A 29 17.90 2.99 -6.74
CA GLY A 29 17.86 1.52 -6.72
C GLY A 29 16.46 0.95 -6.43
N ILE A 30 15.51 1.79 -6.05
CA ILE A 30 14.14 1.40 -5.67
C ILE A 30 13.14 2.20 -6.50
N SER A 31 12.37 1.50 -7.32
CA SER A 31 11.32 2.07 -8.16
C SER A 31 9.93 1.70 -7.66
N LEU A 32 8.93 2.51 -7.97
CA LEU A 32 7.53 2.12 -7.76
C LEU A 32 7.19 0.87 -8.56
N ARG A 33 6.22 0.12 -8.04
CA ARG A 33 5.65 -1.02 -8.77
C ARG A 33 4.88 -0.52 -10.00
N PRO A 34 4.85 -1.30 -11.09
CA PRO A 34 4.13 -0.93 -12.31
C PRO A 34 2.68 -0.54 -12.03
N GLY A 35 2.26 0.61 -12.56
CA GLY A 35 0.92 1.17 -12.47
C GLY A 35 0.64 2.03 -11.24
N VAL A 36 1.53 2.09 -10.24
CA VAL A 36 1.28 2.84 -9.00
C VAL A 36 1.20 4.35 -9.26
N GLU A 37 2.24 4.94 -9.87
CA GLU A 37 2.24 6.38 -10.15
C GLU A 37 1.09 6.78 -11.08
N ARG A 38 0.88 6.01 -12.15
CA ARG A 38 -0.21 6.23 -13.10
C ARG A 38 -1.57 6.27 -12.40
N LEU A 39 -1.88 5.27 -11.58
CA LEU A 39 -3.15 5.19 -10.86
C LEU A 39 -3.30 6.33 -9.84
N LEU A 40 -2.23 6.70 -9.13
CA LEU A 40 -2.26 7.84 -8.20
C LEU A 40 -2.62 9.14 -8.93
N ARG A 41 -2.02 9.40 -10.10
CA ARG A 41 -2.33 10.58 -10.92
C ARG A 41 -3.77 10.56 -11.42
N GLU A 42 -4.21 9.44 -11.98
CA GLU A 42 -5.57 9.26 -12.48
C GLU A 42 -6.61 9.47 -11.36
N ALA A 43 -6.35 8.93 -10.18
CA ALA A 43 -7.22 9.11 -9.02
C ALA A 43 -7.34 10.59 -8.62
N ARG A 44 -6.23 11.34 -8.62
CA ARG A 44 -6.25 12.79 -8.34
C ARG A 44 -7.01 13.58 -9.38
N GLU A 45 -6.78 13.32 -10.66
CA GLU A 45 -7.51 13.95 -11.76
C GLU A 45 -9.03 13.69 -11.67
N ALA A 46 -9.41 12.51 -11.18
CA ALA A 46 -10.80 12.13 -10.92
C ALA A 46 -11.37 12.67 -9.59
N GLY A 47 -10.61 13.47 -8.82
CA GLY A 47 -11.04 14.04 -7.55
C GLY A 47 -11.16 13.03 -6.40
N ILE A 48 -10.48 11.89 -6.49
CA ILE A 48 -10.46 10.86 -5.44
C ILE A 48 -9.49 11.28 -4.34
N ARG A 49 -9.94 11.17 -3.09
CA ARG A 49 -9.14 11.44 -1.90
C ARG A 49 -8.23 10.24 -1.62
N LEU A 50 -6.96 10.50 -1.33
CA LEU A 50 -5.93 9.47 -1.14
C LEU A 50 -5.40 9.50 0.29
N ALA A 51 -4.99 8.33 0.79
CA ALA A 51 -4.31 8.19 2.06
C ALA A 51 -3.29 7.03 2.03
N ILE A 52 -2.32 7.07 2.94
CA ILE A 52 -1.37 5.99 3.18
C ILE A 52 -1.65 5.39 4.55
N ALA A 53 -1.73 4.05 4.63
CA ALA A 53 -1.91 3.29 5.87
C ALA A 53 -0.86 2.18 5.96
N THR A 54 0.17 2.36 6.79
CA THR A 54 1.36 1.49 6.80
C THR A 54 1.90 1.20 8.20
N THR A 55 2.67 0.12 8.33
CA THR A 55 3.37 -0.28 9.57
C THR A 55 4.83 0.18 9.62
N THR A 56 5.30 0.89 8.60
CA THR A 56 6.61 1.56 8.58
C THR A 56 6.53 2.94 9.23
N THR A 57 7.67 3.60 9.43
CA THR A 57 7.78 4.93 10.06
C THR A 57 7.47 6.05 9.05
N ARG A 58 7.15 7.25 9.54
CA ARG A 58 6.97 8.43 8.67
C ARG A 58 8.20 8.73 7.84
N ALA A 59 9.39 8.68 8.44
CA ALA A 59 10.65 8.91 7.74
C ALA A 59 10.79 8.06 6.48
N ASN A 60 10.47 6.76 6.56
CA ASN A 60 10.54 5.84 5.42
C ASN A 60 9.52 6.19 4.32
N VAL A 61 8.31 6.63 4.71
CA VAL A 61 7.29 7.06 3.74
C VAL A 61 7.74 8.32 3.03
N ILE A 62 8.21 9.34 3.75
CA ILE A 62 8.68 10.59 3.15
C ILE A 62 9.86 10.34 2.21
N ALA A 63 10.84 9.53 2.63
CA ALA A 63 11.96 9.14 1.77
C ALA A 63 11.51 8.41 0.50
N LEU A 64 10.51 7.51 0.59
CA LEU A 64 9.94 6.83 -0.58
C LEU A 64 9.29 7.82 -1.54
N LEU A 65 8.42 8.70 -1.04
CA LEU A 65 7.71 9.68 -1.87
C LEU A 65 8.68 10.64 -2.54
N ALA A 66 9.65 11.19 -1.81
CA ALA A 66 10.61 12.16 -2.31
C ALA A 66 11.53 11.60 -3.42
N ASN A 67 11.83 10.30 -3.39
CA ASN A 67 12.75 9.68 -4.35
C ASN A 67 12.05 8.99 -5.53
N THR A 68 10.73 8.78 -5.48
CA THR A 68 10.01 8.00 -6.52
C THR A 68 8.85 8.73 -7.18
N LEU A 69 8.40 9.83 -6.61
CA LEU A 69 7.29 10.64 -7.13
C LEU A 69 7.71 12.10 -7.26
N PRO A 70 6.90 12.94 -7.93
CA PRO A 70 7.17 14.38 -8.00
C PRO A 70 7.31 15.03 -6.62
N PRO A 71 8.03 16.15 -6.49
CA PRO A 71 8.28 16.83 -5.21
C PRO A 71 7.02 17.14 -4.39
N GLU A 72 5.88 17.38 -5.05
CA GLU A 72 4.60 17.68 -4.42
C GLU A 72 3.79 16.44 -3.99
N ALA A 73 4.31 15.22 -4.18
CA ALA A 73 3.57 13.98 -4.01
C ALA A 73 3.07 13.72 -2.58
N GLU A 74 3.76 14.23 -1.56
CA GLU A 74 3.27 14.14 -0.18
C GLU A 74 1.88 14.80 -0.04
N SER A 75 1.67 15.94 -0.69
CA SER A 75 0.38 16.67 -0.70
C SER A 75 -0.74 15.96 -1.47
N TRP A 76 -0.43 14.85 -2.15
CA TRP A 76 -1.45 14.04 -2.83
C TRP A 76 -2.29 13.28 -1.83
N PHE A 77 -1.75 13.01 -0.64
CA PHE A 77 -2.37 12.24 0.42
C PHE A 77 -2.91 13.17 1.49
N GLU A 78 -4.20 13.03 1.79
CA GLU A 78 -4.85 13.79 2.85
C GLU A 78 -4.41 13.31 4.24
N VAL A 79 -4.18 12.00 4.37
CA VAL A 79 -3.72 11.36 5.60
C VAL A 79 -2.57 10.40 5.29
N ILE A 80 -1.51 10.48 6.08
CA ILE A 80 -0.40 9.53 6.09
C ILE A 80 -0.34 8.93 7.50
N ALA A 81 -0.91 7.74 7.67
CA ALA A 81 -0.93 7.01 8.93
C ALA A 81 0.17 5.93 8.92
N THR A 82 1.07 6.05 9.89
CA THR A 82 2.29 5.23 10.00
C THR A 82 2.37 4.58 11.37
N ALA A 83 3.44 3.81 11.61
CA ALA A 83 3.73 3.29 12.95
C ALA A 83 3.97 4.38 14.00
N ASP A 84 4.18 5.63 13.58
CA ASP A 84 4.37 6.77 14.48
C ASP A 84 3.02 7.27 15.04
N GLU A 85 1.91 7.08 14.30
CA GLU A 85 0.54 7.43 14.74
C GLU A 85 -0.19 6.26 15.40
N VAL A 86 0.05 5.03 14.92
CA VAL A 86 -0.70 3.84 15.33
C VAL A 86 0.26 2.72 15.71
N GLU A 87 0.33 2.44 17.01
CA GLU A 87 1.25 1.43 17.57
C GLU A 87 0.81 -0.01 17.23
N ASP A 88 -0.50 -0.26 17.20
CA ASP A 88 -1.08 -1.57 16.88
C ASP A 88 -0.96 -1.89 15.39
N LYS A 89 0.04 -2.70 15.05
CA LYS A 89 0.36 -3.08 13.67
C LYS A 89 -0.61 -4.12 13.11
N LYS A 90 -0.69 -4.20 11.77
CA LYS A 90 -1.42 -5.25 11.04
C LYS A 90 -1.00 -6.63 11.56
N PRO A 91 -1.94 -7.56 11.83
CA PRO A 91 -3.30 -7.63 11.31
C PRO A 91 -4.36 -6.81 12.07
N SER A 92 -3.99 -6.00 13.06
CA SER A 92 -4.91 -5.05 13.67
C SER A 92 -5.50 -4.08 12.62
N PRO A 93 -6.81 -3.77 12.65
CA PRO A 93 -7.44 -2.84 11.71
C PRO A 93 -7.15 -1.36 12.02
N ARG A 94 -6.50 -1.08 13.17
CA ARG A 94 -6.39 0.27 13.75
C ARG A 94 -5.85 1.34 12.81
N VAL A 95 -4.87 1.00 11.97
CA VAL A 95 -4.31 1.98 11.01
C VAL A 95 -5.33 2.40 9.95
N TYR A 96 -6.20 1.49 9.52
CA TYR A 96 -7.26 1.81 8.57
C TYR A 96 -8.43 2.54 9.24
N GLU A 97 -8.82 2.14 10.45
CA GLU A 97 -9.82 2.85 11.26
C GLU A 97 -9.40 4.31 11.47
N TYR A 98 -8.15 4.54 11.87
CA TYR A 98 -7.58 5.89 12.05
C TYR A 98 -7.65 6.73 10.77
N VAL A 99 -7.32 6.15 9.61
CA VAL A 99 -7.42 6.85 8.32
C VAL A 99 -8.86 7.21 7.98
N LEU A 100 -9.80 6.26 8.13
CA LEU A 100 -11.21 6.48 7.84
C LEU A 100 -11.82 7.55 8.74
N GLU A 101 -11.51 7.51 10.04
CA GLU A 101 -11.91 8.51 11.03
C GLU A 101 -11.35 9.90 10.70
N SER A 102 -10.05 9.97 10.40
CA SER A 102 -9.37 11.23 10.06
C SER A 102 -9.92 11.88 8.79
N MET A 103 -10.31 11.06 7.81
CA MET A 103 -10.92 11.53 6.55
C MET A 103 -12.43 11.73 6.66
N GLY A 104 -13.08 11.28 7.74
CA GLY A 104 -14.54 11.26 7.86
C GLY A 104 -15.23 10.48 6.74
N LEU A 105 -14.64 9.37 6.29
CA LEU A 105 -15.15 8.54 5.21
C LEU A 105 -15.69 7.21 5.72
N PRO A 106 -16.84 6.74 5.19
CA PRO A 106 -17.31 5.40 5.47
C PRO A 106 -16.53 4.36 4.66
N ALA A 107 -16.26 3.20 5.26
CA ALA A 107 -15.45 2.13 4.66
C ALA A 107 -16.02 1.62 3.33
N GLU A 108 -17.35 1.55 3.18
CA GLU A 108 -18.02 1.13 1.95
C GLU A 108 -17.76 2.03 0.73
N ARG A 109 -17.23 3.25 0.93
CA ARG A 109 -16.82 4.16 -0.15
C ARG A 109 -15.31 4.18 -0.39
N CYS A 110 -14.58 3.30 0.28
CA CYS A 110 -13.13 3.26 0.27
C CYS A 110 -12.62 1.88 -0.14
N LEU A 111 -11.46 1.88 -0.79
CA LEU A 111 -10.77 0.68 -1.20
C LEU A 111 -9.31 0.77 -0.73
N ALA A 112 -8.78 -0.36 -0.26
CA ALA A 112 -7.39 -0.47 0.17
C ALA A 112 -6.60 -1.34 -0.81
N PHE A 113 -5.38 -0.92 -1.11
CA PHE A 113 -4.39 -1.72 -1.83
C PHE A 113 -3.42 -2.34 -0.83
N GLU A 114 -3.17 -3.63 -0.97
CA GLU A 114 -2.35 -4.43 -0.06
C GLU A 114 -1.52 -5.48 -0.81
N ASP A 115 -0.60 -6.13 -0.11
CA ASP A 115 0.27 -7.16 -0.67
C ASP A 115 0.45 -8.39 0.24
N SER A 116 -0.25 -8.47 1.37
CA SER A 116 -0.10 -9.55 2.34
C SER A 116 -1.41 -9.96 3.02
N MET A 117 -1.42 -11.17 3.60
CA MET A 117 -2.54 -11.70 4.38
C MET A 117 -2.79 -10.89 5.66
N ASN A 118 -1.74 -10.34 6.28
CA ASN A 118 -1.90 -9.41 7.40
C ASN A 118 -2.62 -8.13 6.97
N GLY A 119 -2.33 -7.68 5.74
CA GLY A 119 -3.06 -6.62 5.05
C GLY A 119 -4.55 -6.91 4.94
N ILE A 120 -4.92 -8.06 4.35
CA ILE A 120 -6.32 -8.50 4.23
C ILE A 120 -7.03 -8.50 5.58
N ARG A 121 -6.42 -9.09 6.62
CA ARG A 121 -7.05 -9.16 7.95
C ARG A 121 -7.31 -7.78 8.53
N ALA A 122 -6.38 -6.85 8.35
CA ALA A 122 -6.51 -5.49 8.83
C ALA A 122 -7.60 -4.71 8.07
N THR A 123 -7.65 -4.82 6.74
CA THR A 123 -8.67 -4.15 5.92
C THR A 123 -10.06 -4.74 6.18
N GLN A 124 -10.19 -6.06 6.30
CA GLN A 124 -11.43 -6.73 6.67
C GLN A 124 -11.93 -6.29 8.05
N GLY A 125 -11.04 -6.19 9.04
CA GLY A 125 -11.39 -5.67 10.36
C GLY A 125 -11.92 -4.23 10.32
N ALA A 126 -11.46 -3.43 9.35
CA ALA A 126 -11.96 -2.08 9.07
C ALA A 126 -13.11 -2.03 8.04
N SER A 127 -13.66 -3.18 7.64
CA SER A 127 -14.74 -3.31 6.64
C SER A 127 -14.41 -2.72 5.26
N LEU A 128 -13.13 -2.69 4.89
CA LEU A 128 -12.66 -2.17 3.61
C LEU A 128 -12.63 -3.24 2.51
N THR A 129 -13.01 -2.83 1.30
CA THR A 129 -12.74 -3.62 0.09
C THR A 129 -11.23 -3.64 -0.17
N THR A 130 -10.66 -4.81 -0.43
CA THR A 130 -9.20 -4.97 -0.59
C THR A 130 -8.82 -5.45 -1.98
N ILE A 131 -7.86 -4.78 -2.60
CA ILE A 131 -7.17 -5.24 -3.81
C ILE A 131 -5.76 -5.66 -3.42
N ILE A 132 -5.35 -6.84 -3.86
CA ILE A 132 -4.01 -7.38 -3.62
C ILE A 132 -3.13 -7.22 -4.86
N THR A 133 -1.88 -6.82 -4.63
CA THR A 133 -0.79 -6.94 -5.59
C THR A 133 0.30 -7.81 -5.00
N VAL A 134 0.45 -9.05 -5.46
CA VAL A 134 1.37 -10.02 -4.83
C VAL A 134 2.83 -9.63 -5.01
N ASN A 135 3.70 -10.00 -4.09
CA ASN A 135 5.16 -9.87 -4.25
C ASN A 135 5.83 -11.25 -4.11
N ASP A 136 7.16 -11.32 -4.28
CA ASP A 136 7.88 -12.60 -4.25
C ASP A 136 7.82 -13.33 -2.91
N TYR A 137 7.53 -12.62 -1.81
CA TYR A 137 7.38 -13.20 -0.48
C TYR A 137 5.95 -13.64 -0.17
N THR A 138 4.97 -13.11 -0.89
CA THR A 138 3.55 -13.23 -0.53
C THR A 138 2.70 -13.93 -1.59
N ARG A 139 3.29 -14.27 -2.75
CA ARG A 139 2.63 -14.91 -3.90
C ARG A 139 1.81 -16.17 -3.56
N ASP A 140 2.27 -16.97 -2.60
CA ASP A 140 1.68 -18.27 -2.25
C ASP A 140 0.71 -18.19 -1.06
N GLU A 141 0.38 -16.98 -0.57
CA GLU A 141 -0.63 -16.80 0.46
C GLU A 141 -2.06 -16.93 -0.09
N ASP A 142 -3.03 -17.20 0.79
CA ASP A 142 -4.44 -17.30 0.40
C ASP A 142 -5.10 -15.92 0.35
N TYR A 143 -5.49 -15.48 -0.85
CA TYR A 143 -6.16 -14.20 -1.09
C TYR A 143 -7.60 -14.35 -1.59
N SER A 144 -8.23 -15.49 -1.31
CA SER A 144 -9.63 -15.76 -1.70
C SER A 144 -10.62 -14.67 -1.25
N GLU A 145 -10.35 -14.05 -0.11
CA GLU A 145 -11.18 -12.98 0.47
C GLU A 145 -10.95 -11.58 -0.14
N ALA A 146 -9.89 -11.39 -0.93
CA ALA A 146 -9.66 -10.11 -1.61
C ALA A 146 -10.69 -9.91 -2.74
N ALA A 147 -11.07 -8.66 -3.03
CA ALA A 147 -11.93 -8.37 -4.17
C ALA A 147 -11.24 -8.72 -5.50
N LEU A 148 -9.95 -8.40 -5.61
CA LEU A 148 -9.15 -8.69 -6.78
C LEU A 148 -7.69 -8.93 -6.37
N VAL A 149 -7.04 -9.90 -7.01
CA VAL A 149 -5.62 -10.23 -6.80
C VAL A 149 -4.89 -10.09 -8.14
N LEU A 150 -3.86 -9.25 -8.17
CA LEU A 150 -3.05 -8.93 -9.34
C LEU A 150 -1.56 -9.20 -9.08
N ASP A 151 -0.77 -9.35 -10.14
CA ASP A 151 0.70 -9.35 -10.06
C ASP A 151 1.29 -7.94 -9.88
N HIS A 152 0.66 -6.94 -10.49
CA HIS A 152 0.91 -5.52 -10.33
C HIS A 152 -0.28 -4.70 -10.83
N LEU A 153 -0.21 -3.37 -10.79
CA LEU A 153 -1.32 -2.49 -11.21
C LEU A 153 -1.32 -2.21 -12.72
N GLY A 154 -0.26 -2.58 -13.43
CA GLY A 154 -0.19 -2.56 -14.89
C GLY A 154 0.09 -1.19 -15.49
N GLU A 155 0.75 -1.21 -16.65
CA GLU A 155 1.02 -0.08 -17.52
C GLU A 155 0.53 -0.39 -18.94
N PRO A 156 0.35 0.61 -19.82
CA PRO A 156 -0.12 0.38 -21.19
C PRO A 156 0.72 -0.63 -21.99
N ASP A 157 2.03 -0.65 -21.74
CA ASP A 157 3.01 -1.57 -22.35
C ASP A 157 3.32 -2.79 -21.48
N ARG A 158 2.83 -2.83 -20.24
CA ARG A 158 3.02 -3.91 -19.27
C ARG A 158 1.70 -4.26 -18.57
N PRO A 159 0.80 -5.01 -19.23
CA PRO A 159 -0.52 -5.32 -18.70
C PRO A 159 -0.43 -6.16 -17.41
N PHE A 160 -1.32 -5.93 -16.44
CA PHE A 160 -1.43 -6.81 -15.28
C PHE A 160 -1.95 -8.20 -15.65
N GLN A 161 -1.75 -9.16 -14.75
CA GLN A 161 -2.41 -10.46 -14.76
C GLN A 161 -3.36 -10.59 -13.57
N VAL A 162 -4.58 -11.08 -13.83
CA VAL A 162 -5.52 -11.44 -12.77
C VAL A 162 -5.15 -12.81 -12.22
N LEU A 163 -4.78 -12.84 -10.94
CA LEU A 163 -4.39 -14.07 -10.24
C LEU A 163 -5.55 -14.69 -9.46
N GLY A 164 -6.54 -13.88 -9.07
CA GLY A 164 -7.67 -14.35 -8.26
C GLY A 164 -8.54 -13.23 -7.71
N GLY A 165 -9.27 -13.54 -6.63
CA GLY A 165 -10.17 -12.63 -5.93
C GLY A 165 -11.65 -12.91 -6.15
N ALA A 166 -12.48 -12.55 -5.17
CA ALA A 166 -13.91 -12.81 -5.12
C ALA A 166 -14.72 -12.04 -6.18
N ARG A 167 -14.19 -10.94 -6.70
CA ARG A 167 -14.84 -10.07 -7.70
C ARG A 167 -14.06 -9.99 -9.01
N LYS A 168 -13.18 -10.96 -9.28
CA LYS A 168 -12.35 -11.00 -10.49
C LYS A 168 -13.16 -10.95 -11.80
N ASP A 169 -14.39 -11.45 -11.79
CA ASP A 169 -15.27 -11.45 -12.97
C ASP A 169 -15.78 -10.04 -13.34
N LEU A 170 -15.58 -9.04 -12.47
CA LEU A 170 -15.88 -7.63 -12.77
C LEU A 170 -14.79 -6.95 -13.62
N VAL A 171 -13.63 -7.59 -13.80
CA VAL A 171 -12.55 -7.09 -14.66
C VAL A 171 -12.98 -7.19 -16.13
N PRO A 172 -13.08 -6.07 -16.87
CA PRO A 172 -13.49 -6.11 -18.27
C PRO A 172 -12.52 -6.92 -19.14
N PRO A 173 -13.03 -7.63 -20.18
CA PRO A 173 -12.17 -8.24 -21.18
C PRO A 173 -11.23 -7.20 -21.81
N GLY A 174 -9.94 -7.51 -21.87
CA GLY A 174 -8.92 -6.61 -22.44
C GLY A 174 -8.46 -5.49 -21.51
N GLN A 175 -8.96 -5.41 -20.27
CA GLN A 175 -8.42 -4.50 -19.27
C GLN A 175 -6.95 -4.85 -18.98
N SER A 176 -6.05 -3.89 -19.18
CA SER A 176 -4.59 -4.07 -19.01
C SER A 176 -4.04 -3.37 -17.76
N CYS A 177 -4.77 -2.38 -17.25
CA CYS A 177 -4.34 -1.47 -16.20
C CYS A 177 -5.41 -1.36 -15.11
N MET A 178 -5.01 -1.33 -13.84
CA MET A 178 -5.90 -0.88 -12.78
C MET A 178 -6.14 0.62 -13.01
N ASP A 179 -7.39 0.98 -13.23
CA ASP A 179 -7.84 2.35 -13.46
C ASP A 179 -8.96 2.70 -12.47
N VAL A 180 -9.34 3.97 -12.42
CA VAL A 180 -10.39 4.46 -11.52
C VAL A 180 -11.74 3.80 -11.83
N ALA A 181 -12.02 3.51 -13.10
CA ALA A 181 -13.27 2.89 -13.51
C ALA A 181 -13.42 1.46 -12.98
N LEU A 182 -12.36 0.66 -13.05
CA LEU A 182 -12.29 -0.67 -12.47
C LEU A 182 -12.32 -0.61 -10.94
N ALA A 183 -11.55 0.28 -10.32
CA ALA A 183 -11.57 0.45 -8.86
C ALA A 183 -12.99 0.75 -8.34
N ARG A 184 -13.74 1.61 -9.02
CA ARG A 184 -15.15 1.91 -8.69
C ARG A 184 -16.08 0.71 -8.85
N LYS A 185 -15.86 -0.14 -9.86
CA LYS A 185 -16.67 -1.37 -10.05
C LYS A 185 -16.45 -2.40 -8.95
N LEU A 186 -15.28 -2.39 -8.30
CA LEU A 186 -14.93 -3.37 -7.28
C LEU A 186 -15.55 -3.06 -5.91
N LEU A 187 -15.96 -1.80 -5.66
CA LEU A 187 -16.72 -1.44 -4.47
C LEU A 187 -18.09 -2.16 -4.42
N PRO A 188 -18.61 -2.48 -3.22
CA PRO A 188 -19.90 -3.13 -3.02
C PRO A 188 -21.11 -2.30 -3.47
#